data_AF-A0A0B1S7T7-F1
#
_entry.id   AF-A0A0B1S7T7-F1
#
_cell.length_a   1.000
_cell.length_b   1.000
_cell.length_c   1.000
_cell.angle_alpha   90.00
_cell.angle_beta   90.00
_cell.angle_gamma   90.00
#
_symmetry.space_group_name_H-M   'P 1'
#
loop_
_entity.id
_entity.type
_entity.pdbx_description
1 polymer ?
#
loop_
_entity_poly.entity_id
_entity_poly.type
_entity_poly.pdbx_seq_one_letter_code
_entity_poly.pdbx_strand_id
1 'polypeptide(L)'
;MKSTGSCSHLDRECPEGSKCDVGPVGGGICCDAKNEEEWDKERHPKCKQGTLSKRTEWYGEVTRFGKNCSHKFCPSGYKCIQMKRLAHCCSEH
;
A
#
# COMPACT_ATOMS: atom_id res chain seq x y z
N MET A 1 5.98 4.13 11.97
CA MET A 1 4.62 4.08 12.54
C MET A 1 4.76 4.15 14.05
N LYS A 2 4.05 5.05 14.72
CA LYS A 2 3.91 5.02 16.18
C LYS A 2 2.61 4.28 16.47
N SER A 3 2.65 3.19 17.22
CA SER A 3 1.45 2.50 17.65
C SER A 3 0.76 3.35 18.72
N THR A 4 -0.50 3.72 18.48
CA THR A 4 -1.29 4.47 19.48
C THR A 4 -1.89 3.55 20.55
N GLY A 5 -1.81 2.23 20.35
CA GLY A 5 -2.30 1.19 21.24
C GLY A 5 -2.23 -0.20 20.58
N SER A 6 -2.61 -1.23 21.33
CA SER A 6 -2.84 -2.59 20.83
C SER A 6 -4.33 -2.88 20.78
N CYS A 7 -4.79 -3.57 19.74
CA CYS A 7 -6.18 -4.01 19.60
C CYS A 7 -6.21 -5.51 19.26
N SER A 8 -7.38 -6.13 19.24
CA SER A 8 -7.53 -7.53 18.88
C SER A 8 -8.77 -7.75 18.03
N HIS A 9 -8.92 -8.94 17.47
CA HIS A 9 -10.14 -9.27 16.72
C HIS A 9 -11.42 -9.14 17.56
N LEU A 10 -11.32 -9.38 18.87
CA LEU A 10 -12.40 -9.29 19.85
C LEU A 10 -12.60 -7.87 20.38
N ASP A 11 -11.53 -7.09 20.40
CA ASP A 11 -11.50 -5.75 20.97
C ASP A 11 -10.91 -4.77 19.96
N ARG A 12 -11.79 -4.15 19.16
CA ARG A 12 -11.43 -3.20 18.10
C ARG A 12 -11.44 -1.75 18.59
N GLU A 13 -11.47 -1.52 19.90
CA GLU A 13 -11.50 -0.19 20.48
C GLU A 13 -10.11 0.45 20.34
N CYS A 14 -10.01 1.41 19.43
CA CYS A 14 -8.84 2.27 19.26
C CYS A 14 -9.22 3.71 19.61
N PRO A 15 -8.27 4.53 20.10
CA PRO A 15 -8.52 5.93 20.38
C PRO A 15 -9.02 6.68 19.13
N GLU A 16 -9.80 7.74 19.34
CA GLU A 16 -10.41 8.53 18.26
C GLU A 16 -9.36 8.93 17.20
N GLY A 17 -9.68 8.66 15.93
CA GLY A 17 -8.75 8.88 14.81
C GLY A 17 -7.76 7.75 14.54
N SER A 18 -7.78 6.66 15.31
CA SER A 18 -7.01 5.44 15.04
C SER A 18 -7.89 4.28 14.56
N LYS A 19 -7.38 3.46 13.66
CA LYS A 19 -8.01 2.25 13.13
C LYS A 19 -7.24 1.02 13.60
N CYS A 20 -7.97 0.00 14.04
CA CYS A 20 -7.40 -1.28 14.42
C CYS A 20 -7.01 -2.07 13.15
N ASP A 21 -5.72 -2.29 12.95
CA ASP A 21 -5.18 -3.19 11.94
C ASP A 21 -4.89 -4.55 12.60
N VAL A 22 -5.75 -5.53 12.34
CA VAL A 22 -5.65 -6.88 12.93
C VAL A 22 -4.86 -7.78 12.00
N GLY A 23 -3.74 -8.31 12.49
CA GLY A 23 -2.92 -9.26 11.76
C GLY A 23 -3.58 -10.65 11.64
N PRO A 24 -2.99 -11.54 10.83
CA PRO A 24 -3.53 -12.88 10.55
C PRO A 24 -3.62 -13.79 11.78
N VAL A 25 -2.94 -13.44 12.88
CA VAL A 25 -2.94 -14.19 14.15
C VAL A 25 -3.92 -13.62 15.19
N GLY A 26 -4.81 -12.70 14.80
CA GLY A 26 -5.87 -12.16 15.65
C GLY A 26 -5.45 -11.03 16.61
N GLY A 27 -4.14 -10.81 16.79
CA GLY A 27 -3.59 -9.62 17.42
C GLY A 27 -3.49 -8.46 16.43
N GLY A 28 -3.86 -7.26 16.86
CA GLY A 28 -3.82 -6.05 16.05
C GLY A 28 -3.14 -4.88 16.76
N ILE A 29 -2.87 -3.83 15.99
CA ILE A 29 -2.35 -2.57 16.51
C ILE A 29 -3.25 -1.42 16.07
N CYS A 30 -3.36 -0.41 16.91
CA CYS A 30 -4.03 0.83 16.54
C CYS A 30 -3.06 1.68 15.71
N CYS A 31 -3.39 1.83 14.44
CA CYS A 31 -2.69 2.69 13.49
C CYS A 31 -3.50 3.98 13.26
N ASP A 32 -2.84 5.08 12.94
CA ASP A 32 -3.54 6.32 12.58
C ASP A 32 -4.46 6.08 11.36
N ALA A 33 -5.72 6.48 11.45
CA ALA A 33 -6.71 6.16 10.42
C ALA A 33 -6.41 6.87 9.08
N LYS A 34 -5.89 8.11 9.13
CA LYS A 34 -5.51 8.86 7.92
C LYS A 34 -4.31 8.20 7.23
N ASN A 35 -3.35 7.74 8.03
CA ASN A 35 -2.19 6.99 7.56
C ASN A 35 -2.60 5.68 6.88
N GLU A 36 -3.54 4.93 7.47
CA GLU A 36 -4.03 3.69 6.87
C GLU A 36 -4.80 3.95 5.58
N GLU A 37 -5.57 5.04 5.50
CA GLU A 37 -6.25 5.44 4.27
C GLU A 37 -5.26 5.83 3.17
N GLU A 38 -4.22 6.63 3.49
CA GLU A 38 -3.15 6.94 2.54
C GLU A 38 -2.41 5.67 2.09
N TRP A 39 -2.09 4.77 3.03
CA TRP A 39 -1.43 3.51 2.75
C TRP A 39 -2.26 2.62 1.83
N ASP A 40 -3.58 2.54 2.04
CA ASP A 40 -4.46 1.77 1.18
C ASP A 40 -4.53 2.34 -0.25
N LYS A 41 -4.62 3.66 -0.39
CA LYS A 41 -4.55 4.34 -1.69
C LYS A 41 -3.22 4.08 -2.40
N GLU A 42 -2.11 4.07 -1.65
CA GLU A 42 -0.79 3.78 -2.20
C GLU A 42 -0.61 2.30 -2.61
N ARG A 43 -1.30 1.35 -1.95
CA ARG A 43 -1.31 -0.07 -2.33
C ARG A 43 -2.27 -0.37 -3.49
N HIS A 44 -3.20 0.53 -3.77
CA HIS A 44 -4.13 0.43 -4.89
C HIS A 44 -4.05 1.68 -5.78
N PRO A 45 -2.86 2.02 -6.32
CA PRO A 45 -2.71 3.19 -7.16
C PRO A 45 -3.54 3.01 -8.43
N LYS A 46 -3.99 4.11 -9.03
CA LYS A 46 -4.64 4.11 -10.35
C LYS A 46 -3.81 4.96 -11.29
N CYS A 47 -3.47 4.39 -12.44
CA CYS A 47 -2.84 5.14 -13.52
C CYS A 47 -3.87 6.08 -14.15
N LYS A 48 -3.52 7.35 -14.33
CA LYS A 48 -4.38 8.31 -15.05
C LYS A 48 -4.53 7.93 -16.53
N GLN A 49 -3.48 7.35 -17.09
CA GLN A 49 -3.41 6.84 -18.45
C GLN A 49 -2.61 5.53 -18.42
N GLY A 50 -3.06 4.56 -19.21
CA GLY A 50 -2.41 3.26 -19.32
C GLY A 50 -2.74 2.27 -18.19
N THR A 51 -1.97 1.19 -18.16
CA THR A 51 -2.14 0.04 -17.27
C THR A 51 -1.03 0.02 -16.22
N LEU A 52 -1.36 -0.41 -15.01
CA LEU A 52 -0.36 -0.65 -13.97
C LEU A 52 0.55 -1.80 -14.38
N SER A 53 1.85 -1.63 -14.16
CA SER A 53 2.79 -2.75 -14.26
C SER A 53 2.43 -3.79 -13.21
N LYS A 54 2.07 -4.99 -13.66
CA LYS A 54 1.87 -6.16 -12.81
C LYS A 54 3.03 -7.13 -12.98
N ARG A 55 3.24 -7.97 -11.98
CA ARG A 55 4.14 -9.12 -12.02
C ARG A 55 3.33 -10.37 -11.69
N THR A 56 3.60 -11.44 -12.42
CA THR A 56 2.97 -12.73 -12.16
C THR A 56 3.66 -13.41 -10.98
N GLU A 57 2.88 -13.78 -9.98
CA GLU A 57 3.28 -14.61 -8.86
C GLU A 57 2.51 -15.93 -8.92
N TRP A 58 2.92 -16.92 -8.12
CA TRP A 58 2.30 -18.24 -8.07
C TRP A 58 0.81 -18.21 -7.68
N TYR A 59 0.36 -17.14 -7.01
CA TYR A 59 -1.02 -16.94 -6.55
C TYR A 59 -1.81 -15.92 -7.39
N GLY A 60 -1.24 -15.42 -8.50
CA GLY A 60 -1.90 -14.48 -9.40
C GLY A 60 -1.04 -13.28 -9.78
N GLU A 61 -1.65 -12.31 -10.47
CA GLU A 61 -0.97 -11.08 -10.86
C GLU A 61 -1.02 -10.05 -9.72
N VAL A 62 0.15 -9.59 -9.29
CA VAL A 62 0.26 -8.52 -8.28
C VAL A 62 0.87 -7.26 -8.88
N THR A 63 0.43 -6.10 -8.41
CA THR A 63 0.99 -4.81 -8.86
C THR A 63 2.47 -4.72 -8.48
N ARG A 64 3.29 -4.27 -9.42
CA ARG A 64 4.73 -4.06 -9.20
C ARG A 64 4.92 -2.73 -8.48
N PHE A 65 5.31 -2.81 -7.22
CA PHE A 65 5.71 -1.67 -6.40
C PHE A 65 7.23 -1.58 -6.26
N GLY A 66 7.73 -0.36 -6.20
CA GLY A 66 9.05 -0.03 -5.71
C GLY A 66 8.96 0.93 -4.53
N LYS A 67 10.06 1.15 -3.80
CA LYS A 67 10.13 2.21 -2.78
C LYS A 67 10.38 3.57 -3.41
N ASN A 68 11.25 3.62 -4.42
CA ASN A 68 11.63 4.85 -5.10
C ASN A 68 11.82 4.63 -6.60
N CYS A 69 11.36 5.59 -7.41
CA CYS A 69 11.61 5.63 -8.85
C CYS A 69 13.10 5.66 -9.23
N SER A 70 13.97 6.18 -8.36
CA SER A 70 15.42 6.18 -8.56
C SER A 70 16.02 4.77 -8.71
N HIS A 71 15.33 3.74 -8.25
CA HIS A 71 15.77 2.35 -8.39
C HIS A 71 15.52 1.77 -9.80
N LYS A 72 14.92 2.54 -10.73
CA LYS A 72 14.67 2.14 -12.12
C LYS A 72 14.07 0.73 -12.28
N PHE A 73 13.12 0.41 -11.41
CA PHE A 73 12.46 -0.91 -11.37
C PHE A 73 11.30 -1.05 -12.38
N CYS A 74 10.93 0.05 -13.05
CA CYS A 74 9.89 0.03 -14.09
C CYS A 74 10.42 -0.56 -15.39
N PRO A 75 9.68 -1.47 -16.02
CA PRO A 75 10.04 -2.02 -17.32
C PRO A 75 9.93 -0.96 -18.44
N SER A 76 10.56 -1.22 -19.58
CA SER A 76 10.50 -0.35 -20.76
C SER A 76 9.04 -0.09 -21.18
N GLY A 77 8.72 1.16 -21.55
CA GLY A 77 7.36 1.59 -21.88
C GLY A 77 6.48 1.93 -20.67
N TYR A 78 7.06 1.94 -19.45
CA TYR A 78 6.36 2.38 -18.24
C TYR A 78 7.06 3.57 -17.60
N LYS A 79 6.26 4.57 -17.23
CA LYS A 79 6.67 5.70 -16.41
C LYS A 79 6.56 5.36 -14.94
N CYS A 80 7.58 5.70 -14.18
CA CYS A 80 7.52 5.62 -12.74
C CYS A 80 6.78 6.81 -12.14
N ILE A 81 5.82 6.54 -11.26
CA ILE A 81 5.10 7.54 -10.48
C ILE A 81 5.45 7.36 -9.00
N GLN A 82 6.14 8.35 -8.45
CA GLN A 82 6.52 8.39 -7.04
C GLN A 82 5.34 8.88 -6.20
N MET A 83 4.89 8.06 -5.25
CA MET A 83 3.96 8.46 -4.19
C MET A 83 4.74 8.71 -2.90
N LYS A 84 4.03 8.93 -1.79
CA LYS A 84 4.61 9.34 -0.52
C LYS A 84 5.55 8.27 0.07
N ARG A 85 5.26 6.98 -0.12
CA ARG A 85 6.06 5.86 0.41
C ARG A 85 6.40 4.82 -0.64
N LEU A 86 5.46 4.59 -1.55
CA LEU A 86 5.59 3.64 -2.63
C LEU A 86 5.76 4.37 -3.96
N ALA A 87 6.35 3.67 -4.91
CA ALA A 87 6.41 4.04 -6.30
C ALA A 87 5.74 2.92 -7.11
N HIS A 88 5.01 3.31 -8.14
CA HIS A 88 4.37 2.36 -9.06
C HIS A 88 4.71 2.74 -10.50
N CYS A 89 4.51 1.81 -11.42
CA CYS A 89 4.80 2.00 -12.83
C CYS A 89 3.50 1.99 -13.63
N CYS A 90 3.29 3.02 -14.44
CA CYS A 90 2.14 3.15 -15.34
C CYS A 90 2.62 3.12 -16.78
N SER A 91 1.95 2.38 -17.67
CA SER A 91 2.34 2.34 -19.08
C SER A 91 2.16 3.72 -19.72
N GLU A 92 3.16 4.17 -20.49
CA GLU A 92 3.01 5.32 -21.38
C GLU A 92 2.40 4.79 -22.68
N HIS A 93 1.12 5.05 -22.90
CA HIS A 93 0.44 4.80 -24.17
C HIS A 93 0.55 6.04 -25.07
#